data_AF-A0A963RXC8-F1
#
_entry.id   AF-A0A963RXC8-F1
#
_cell.length_a   1.000
_cell.length_b   1.000
_cell.length_c   1.000
_cell.angle_alpha   90.00
_cell.angle_beta   90.00
_cell.angle_gamma   90.00
#
_symmetry.space_group_name_H-M   'P 1'
#
loop_
_entity.id
_entity.type
_entity.pdbx_description
1 polymer ?
#
loop_
_entity_poly.entity_id
_entity_poly.type
_entity_poly.pdbx_seq_one_letter_code
_entity_poly.pdbx_strand_id
1 'polypeptide(L)'
;MLIKVSVPVTNQALGLARIDSIDVEVGQQLRSGARLVDFTLGADIVQTHDCPPVTTYRVTSRERGWVRRIDAAPDDMVEQGAAVMLVSSEPDEPLDGAESRSARVSVAAILAPLDW
;
A
#
# COMPACT_ATOMS: atom_id res chain seq x y z
N MET A 1 -9.51 12.36 -12.72
CA MET A 1 -9.27 10.94 -12.97
C MET A 1 -9.15 10.17 -11.65
N LEU A 2 -9.82 9.03 -11.50
CA LEU A 2 -9.65 8.13 -10.34
C LEU A 2 -8.44 7.20 -10.52
N ILE A 3 -7.66 7.06 -9.45
CA ILE A 3 -6.35 6.41 -9.41
C ILE A 3 -6.30 5.43 -8.23
N LYS A 4 -6.03 4.16 -8.52
CA LYS A 4 -5.93 3.11 -7.50
C LYS A 4 -4.53 3.03 -6.91
N VAL A 5 -4.42 3.03 -5.58
CA VAL A 5 -3.18 2.60 -4.92
C VAL A 5 -3.37 1.17 -4.48
N SER A 6 -2.43 0.31 -4.87
CA SER A 6 -2.43 -1.11 -4.53
C SER A 6 -1.21 -1.48 -3.70
N VAL A 7 -1.31 -2.55 -2.92
CA VAL A 7 -0.12 -3.23 -2.39
C VAL A 7 0.71 -3.74 -3.56
N PRO A 8 1.98 -3.34 -3.72
CA PRO A 8 2.82 -3.81 -4.82
C PRO A 8 3.11 -5.31 -4.72
N VAL A 9 3.15 -5.98 -5.88
CA VAL A 9 3.66 -7.35 -5.97
C VAL A 9 5.19 -7.30 -5.93
N THR A 10 5.79 -7.64 -4.79
CA THR A 10 7.24 -7.61 -4.57
C THR A 10 7.86 -9.01 -4.55
N ASN A 11 7.07 -10.03 -4.24
CA ASN A 11 7.47 -11.44 -4.32
C ASN A 11 6.28 -12.30 -4.78
N GLN A 12 6.43 -13.01 -5.90
CA GLN A 12 5.36 -13.87 -6.45
C GLN A 12 5.07 -15.12 -5.61
N ALA A 13 6.01 -15.55 -4.76
CA ALA A 13 5.83 -16.73 -3.91
C ALA A 13 5.01 -16.45 -2.63
N LEU A 14 4.87 -15.18 -2.24
CA LEU A 14 4.09 -14.77 -1.07
C LEU A 14 2.72 -14.27 -1.56
N GLY A 15 1.63 -14.81 -1.02
CA GLY A 15 0.28 -14.45 -1.49
C GLY A 15 -0.31 -13.23 -0.77
N LEU A 16 -0.01 -13.09 0.51
CA LEU A 16 -0.66 -12.13 1.41
C LEU A 16 0.34 -11.16 2.01
N ALA A 17 -0.13 -9.93 2.22
CA ALA A 17 0.53 -8.85 2.93
C ALA A 17 -0.32 -8.45 4.13
N ARG A 18 0.31 -8.21 5.28
CA ARG A 18 -0.33 -7.55 6.42
C ARG A 18 -0.13 -6.05 6.31
N ILE A 19 -1.19 -5.26 6.43
CA ILE A 19 -1.09 -3.80 6.49
C ILE A 19 -0.59 -3.41 7.89
N ASP A 20 0.55 -2.73 7.97
CA ASP A 20 1.10 -2.26 9.24
C ASP A 20 0.53 -0.91 9.64
N SER A 21 0.39 0.00 8.67
CA SER A 21 -0.12 1.35 8.91
C SER A 21 -0.64 1.99 7.64
N ILE A 22 -1.64 2.87 7.79
CA ILE A 22 -2.09 3.81 6.78
C ILE A 22 -1.75 5.21 7.27
N ASP A 23 -0.93 5.94 6.51
CA ASP A 23 -0.33 7.21 6.93
C ASP A 23 -1.02 8.44 6.32
N VAL A 24 -2.26 8.25 5.86
CA VAL A 24 -3.07 9.26 5.20
C VAL A 24 -4.53 9.20 5.62
N GLU A 25 -5.24 10.31 5.45
CA GLU A 25 -6.67 10.44 5.76
C GLU A 25 -7.49 10.74 4.52
N VAL A 26 -8.78 10.37 4.53
CA VAL A 26 -9.73 10.76 3.48
C VAL A 26 -9.86 12.29 3.45
N GLY A 27 -9.79 12.86 2.25
CA GLY A 27 -9.78 14.31 2.02
C GLY A 27 -8.37 14.92 2.03
N GLN A 28 -7.33 14.17 2.40
CA GLN A 28 -5.97 14.68 2.42
C GLN A 28 -5.42 14.89 1.00
N GLN A 29 -4.76 16.02 0.78
CA GLN A 29 -3.99 16.26 -0.43
C GLN A 29 -2.63 15.52 -0.37
N LEU A 30 -2.39 14.66 -1.35
CA LEU A 30 -1.13 13.97 -1.53
C LEU A 30 -0.11 14.85 -2.26
N ARG A 31 1.12 14.81 -1.77
CA ARG A 31 2.31 15.37 -2.44
C ARG A 31 3.19 14.22 -2.94
N SER A 32 4.05 14.50 -3.91
CA SER A 32 5.11 13.55 -4.28
C SER A 32 6.01 13.31 -3.05
N GLY A 33 6.30 12.05 -2.76
CA GLY A 33 6.99 11.58 -1.55
C GLY A 33 6.09 11.36 -0.34
N ALA A 34 4.79 11.64 -0.40
CA ALA A 34 3.89 11.37 0.72
C ALA A 34 3.86 9.87 1.04
N ARG A 35 4.05 9.51 2.31
CA ARG A 35 3.89 8.15 2.82
C ARG A 35 2.41 7.76 2.75
N LEU A 36 2.13 6.54 2.30
CA LEU A 36 0.77 6.06 2.07
C LEU A 36 0.43 4.89 3.00
N VAL A 37 1.22 3.82 2.88
CA VAL A 37 0.99 2.56 3.58
C VAL A 37 2.34 1.89 3.82
N ASP A 38 2.49 1.33 5.02
CA ASP A 38 3.51 0.33 5.29
C ASP A 38 2.83 -1.04 5.37
N PHE A 39 3.48 -2.06 4.80
CA PHE A 39 2.98 -3.44 4.82
C PHE A 39 4.13 -4.42 5.01
N THR A 40 3.81 -5.57 5.60
CA THR A 40 4.77 -6.62 5.88
C THR A 40 4.43 -7.86 5.08
N LEU A 41 5.47 -8.44 4.46
CA LEU A 41 5.43 -9.77 3.87
C LEU A 41 6.19 -10.73 4.76
N GLY A 42 5.55 -11.82 5.17
CA GLY A 42 6.15 -12.75 6.12
C GLY A 42 5.47 -14.11 6.10
N ALA A 43 6.23 -15.13 6.50
CA ALA A 43 5.79 -16.52 6.51
C ALA A 43 5.12 -16.95 7.84
N ASP A 44 4.90 -16.03 8.76
CA ASP A 44 3.93 -16.15 9.86
C ASP A 44 2.48 -16.33 9.36
N ILE A 45 2.25 -16.23 8.05
CA ILE A 45 1.00 -16.54 7.34
C ILE A 45 0.96 -18.02 6.85
N VAL A 46 2.09 -18.73 6.83
CA VAL A 46 2.20 -20.14 6.39
C VAL A 46 3.17 -20.91 7.29
N GLN A 47 2.65 -21.78 8.16
CA GLN A 47 3.49 -22.66 8.99
C GLN A 47 4.50 -23.46 8.16
N THR A 48 5.64 -23.77 8.80
CA THR A 48 6.57 -24.90 8.52
C THR A 48 7.95 -24.51 7.94
N HIS A 49 8.91 -24.35 8.87
CA HIS A 49 10.32 -24.76 8.82
C HIS A 49 11.34 -24.21 7.78
N ASP A 50 10.99 -23.30 6.86
CA ASP A 50 11.99 -22.64 5.99
C ASP A 50 11.52 -21.22 5.58
N CYS A 51 11.17 -20.41 6.58
CA CYS A 51 10.51 -19.13 6.36
C CYS A 51 11.46 -18.07 5.76
N PRO A 52 11.14 -17.46 4.60
CA PRO A 52 11.83 -16.25 4.14
C PRO A 52 11.67 -15.12 5.18
N PRO A 53 12.65 -14.20 5.27
CA PRO A 53 12.65 -13.14 6.26
C PRO A 53 11.38 -12.29 6.15
N VAL A 54 10.75 -12.03 7.30
CA VAL A 54 9.68 -11.03 7.42
C VAL A 54 10.26 -9.70 6.96
N THR A 55 9.73 -9.17 5.86
CA THR A 55 10.22 -7.93 5.24
C THR A 55 9.10 -6.90 5.23
N THR A 56 9.36 -5.77 5.87
CA THR A 56 8.45 -4.62 5.85
C THR A 56 8.78 -3.71 4.68
N TYR A 57 7.76 -3.18 4.03
CA TYR A 57 7.87 -2.27 2.90
C TYR A 57 7.07 -1.01 3.17
N ARG A 58 7.58 0.11 2.64
CA ARG A 58 6.90 1.41 2.63
C ARG A 58 6.52 1.80 1.22
N VAL A 59 5.28 2.21 1.05
CA VAL A 59 4.77 2.79 -0.19
C VAL A 59 4.67 4.30 -0.04
N THR A 60 5.26 5.03 -0.99
CA THR A 60 5.14 6.49 -1.08
C THR A 60 4.57 6.90 -2.43
N SER A 61 3.74 7.94 -2.46
CA SER A 61 3.21 8.49 -3.70
C SER A 61 4.30 9.14 -4.52
N ARG A 62 4.34 8.92 -5.84
CA ARG A 62 5.18 9.72 -6.76
C ARG A 62 4.41 10.87 -7.39
N GLU A 63 3.12 10.97 -7.13
CA GLU A 63 2.22 11.92 -7.77
C GLU A 63 1.39 12.71 -6.76
N ARG A 64 0.78 13.79 -7.26
CA ARG A 64 -0.15 14.62 -6.49
C ARG A 64 -1.57 14.13 -6.72
N GLY A 65 -2.42 14.25 -5.70
CA GLY A 65 -3.81 13.89 -5.78
C GLY A 65 -4.52 14.13 -4.46
N TRP A 66 -5.72 13.58 -4.32
CA TRP A 66 -6.56 13.69 -3.14
C TRP A 66 -7.01 12.31 -2.73
N VAL A 67 -6.79 11.93 -1.47
CA VAL A 67 -7.29 10.66 -0.94
C VAL A 67 -8.81 10.75 -0.85
N ARG A 68 -9.51 9.83 -1.50
CA ARG A 68 -10.98 9.85 -1.58
C ARG A 68 -11.61 8.72 -0.79
N ARG A 69 -10.95 7.58 -0.73
CA ARG A 69 -11.41 6.42 0.02
C ARG A 69 -10.20 5.60 0.46
N ILE A 70 -10.29 5.01 1.63
CA ILE A 70 -9.33 4.05 2.17
C ILE A 70 -10.12 2.77 2.39
N ASP A 71 -9.67 1.69 1.75
CA ASP A 71 -10.37 0.41 1.69
C ASP A 71 -9.69 -0.66 2.57
N ALA A 72 -8.55 -0.33 3.19
CA ALA A 72 -7.81 -1.20 4.10
C ALA A 72 -7.56 -0.51 5.46
N ALA A 73 -7.46 -1.31 6.51
CA ALA A 73 -7.11 -0.90 7.87
C ALA A 73 -5.79 -1.56 8.32
N PRO A 74 -5.13 -1.03 9.37
CA PRO A 74 -4.05 -1.73 10.03
C PRO A 74 -4.47 -3.15 10.46
N ASP A 75 -3.54 -4.08 10.36
CA ASP A 75 -3.69 -5.53 10.57
C ASP A 75 -4.55 -6.28 9.56
N ASP A 76 -5.11 -5.61 8.54
CA ASP A 76 -5.77 -6.31 7.44
C ASP A 76 -4.79 -7.19 6.66
N MET A 77 -5.28 -8.37 6.29
CA MET A 77 -4.58 -9.30 5.39
C MET A 77 -5.11 -9.11 3.97
N VAL A 78 -4.27 -8.60 3.08
CA VAL A 78 -4.63 -8.33 1.69
C VAL A 78 -3.76 -9.10 0.73
N GLU A 79 -4.31 -9.48 -0.42
CA GLU A 79 -3.50 -10.04 -1.50
C GLU A 79 -2.54 -8.98 -2.05
N GLN A 80 -1.34 -9.39 -2.44
CA GLN A 80 -0.48 -8.49 -3.22
C GLN A 80 -1.18 -8.12 -4.54
N GLY A 81 -1.18 -6.82 -4.88
CA GLY A 81 -1.93 -6.26 -6.00
C GLY A 81 -3.31 -5.73 -5.63
N ALA A 82 -3.87 -6.10 -4.47
CA ALA A 82 -5.14 -5.59 -4.00
C ALA A 82 -5.10 -4.06 -3.84
N ALA A 83 -6.18 -3.40 -4.25
CA ALA A 83 -6.35 -1.96 -4.06
C ALA A 83 -6.65 -1.69 -2.58
N VAL A 84 -5.96 -0.71 -2.00
CA VAL A 84 -6.08 -0.34 -0.57
C VAL A 84 -6.60 1.07 -0.37
N MET A 85 -6.54 1.91 -1.40
CA MET A 85 -7.12 3.26 -1.37
C MET A 85 -7.36 3.79 -2.78
N LEU A 86 -8.26 4.76 -2.85
CA LEU A 86 -8.62 5.47 -4.07
C LEU A 86 -8.21 6.94 -3.95
N VAL A 87 -7.55 7.43 -4.98
CA VAL A 87 -7.06 8.80 -5.10
C VAL A 87 -7.68 9.46 -6.34
N SER A 88 -7.98 10.74 -6.29
CA SER A 88 -8.40 11.52 -7.47
C SER A 88 -7.40 12.63 -7.79
N SER A 89 -7.44 13.14 -9.03
CA SER A 89 -6.65 14.32 -9.41
C SER A 89 -7.22 15.61 -8.84
N GLU A 90 -8.53 15.67 -8.62
CA GLU A 90 -9.27 16.82 -8.09
C GLU A 90 -10.04 16.46 -6.81
N PRO A 91 -10.23 17.41 -5.87
CA PRO A 91 -10.80 17.12 -4.55
C PRO A 91 -12.27 16.71 -4.58
N ASP A 92 -13.03 17.15 -5.59
CA ASP A 92 -14.50 16.96 -5.66
C ASP A 92 -14.92 16.07 -6.83
N GLU A 93 -13.95 15.37 -7.42
CA GLU A 93 -14.25 14.49 -8.54
C GLU A 93 -15.23 13.37 -8.13
N PRO A 94 -16.25 13.06 -8.96
CA PRO A 94 -17.17 11.96 -8.72
C PRO A 94 -16.45 10.62 -8.61
N LEU A 95 -16.87 9.79 -7.65
CA LEU A 95 -16.28 8.46 -7.42
C LEU A 95 -16.91 7.36 -8.30
N ASP A 96 -17.96 7.68 -9.04
CA ASP A 96 -18.74 6.76 -9.87
C ASP A 96 -18.10 6.54 -11.25
N GLY A 97 -16.98 7.21 -11.52
CA GLY A 97 -16.22 7.07 -12.75
C GLY A 97 -15.46 5.75 -12.82
N ALA A 98 -15.16 5.29 -14.04
CA ALA A 98 -14.26 4.16 -14.22
C ALA A 98 -12.86 4.49 -13.68
N GLU A 99 -12.35 3.63 -12.80
CA GLU A 99 -10.99 3.75 -12.26
C GLU A 99 -10.00 3.68 -13.41
N SER A 100 -9.27 4.78 -13.62
CA SER A 100 -8.60 4.97 -14.90
C SER A 100 -7.23 4.33 -14.96
N ARG A 101 -6.57 4.10 -13.80
CA ARG A 101 -5.23 3.46 -13.72
C ARG A 101 -4.78 3.22 -12.27
N SER A 102 -3.65 2.52 -12.14
CA SER A 102 -2.87 2.43 -10.90
C SER A 102 -2.05 3.71 -10.64
N ALA A 103 -1.80 3.98 -9.36
CA ALA A 103 -0.96 5.05 -8.87
C ALA A 103 0.50 4.75 -9.16
N ARG A 104 1.25 5.80 -9.49
CA ARG A 104 2.71 5.76 -9.54
C ARG A 104 3.22 5.86 -8.11
N VAL A 105 3.78 4.78 -7.60
CA VAL A 105 4.33 4.70 -6.26
C VAL A 105 5.81 4.36 -6.29
N SER A 106 6.52 4.71 -5.22
CA SER A 106 7.83 4.17 -4.90
C SER A 106 7.70 3.22 -3.73
N VAL A 107 8.45 2.13 -3.77
CA VAL A 107 8.45 1.09 -2.74
C VAL A 107 9.85 0.98 -2.17
N ALA A 108 9.98 1.01 -0.85
CA ALA A 108 11.25 0.84 -0.16
C ALA A 108 11.13 -0.29 0.86
N ALA A 109 12.06 -1.23 0.85
CA ALA A 109 12.18 -2.22 1.93
C ALA A 109 12.75 -1.52 3.18
N ILE A 110 12.15 -1.75 4.33
CA ILE A 110 12.61 -1.28 5.62
C ILE A 110 13.46 -2.39 6.24
N LEU A 111 14.75 -2.13 6.38
CA LEU A 111 15.64 -3.00 7.14
C LEU A 111 15.50 -2.65 8.62
N ALA A 112 14.97 -3.58 9.40
CA ALA A 112 15.07 -3.47 10.85
C ALA A 112 16.57 -3.49 11.23
N PRO A 113 17.02 -2.65 12.18
CA PRO A 113 18.36 -2.81 12.73
C PRO A 113 18.51 -4.25 13.21
N LEU A 114 19.55 -4.92 12.72
CA LEU A 114 19.90 -6.24 13.22
C LEU A 114 20.44 -6.02 14.64
N ASP A 115 19.63 -6.35 15.64
CA ASP A 115 20.10 -6.41 17.02
C ASP A 115 21.00 -7.65 17.15
N TRP A 116 22.29 -7.49 16.88
CA TRP A 116 23.36 -8.40 17.30
C TRP A 116 24.45 -7.64 18.05
#